data_AF-A0A7X5FAR1-F1
#
_entry.id   AF-A0A7X5FAR1-F1
#
_cell.length_a   1.000
_cell.length_b   1.000
_cell.length_c   1.000
_cell.angle_alpha   90.00
_cell.angle_beta   90.00
_cell.angle_gamma   90.00
#
_symmetry.space_group_name_H-M   'P 1'
#
loop_
_entity.id
_entity.type
_entity.pdbx_description
1 polymer ?
#
loop_
_entity_poly.entity_id
_entity_poly.type
_entity_poly.pdbx_seq_one_letter_code
_entity_poly.pdbx_strand_id
1 'polypeptide(L)'
;MFEPAKNFMFTATSKYKLDDVAMGALICERTRRLIAADYPNFSALWAPLKFKSGSLTIRAQGSSGAELFMQTQTLLLKIQALDLPEKVEHIKIVKV
;
A
#
# COMPACT_ATOMS: atom_id res chain seq x y z
N MET A 1 3.46 -19.39 -35.83
CA MET A 1 3.97 -20.25 -34.75
C MET A 1 3.26 -19.81 -33.48
N PHE A 2 2.35 -20.62 -32.93
CA PHE A 2 1.62 -20.26 -31.71
C PHE A 2 2.52 -20.54 -30.50
N GLU A 3 2.82 -19.49 -29.71
CA GLU A 3 3.50 -19.67 -28.43
C GLU A 3 2.61 -20.51 -27.49
N PRO A 4 3.19 -21.46 -26.73
CA PRO A 4 2.42 -22.20 -25.74
C PRO A 4 1.80 -21.21 -24.73
N ALA A 5 0.50 -21.34 -24.47
CA ALA A 5 -0.31 -20.41 -23.68
C ALA A 5 0.28 -20.03 -22.30
N LYS A 6 1.12 -20.90 -21.74
CA LYS A 6 1.89 -20.66 -20.52
C LYS A 6 2.88 -19.50 -20.66
N ASN A 7 3.56 -19.40 -21.80
CA ASN A 7 4.44 -18.28 -22.11
C ASN A 7 3.65 -17.02 -22.40
N PHE A 8 2.49 -17.12 -23.07
CA PHE A 8 1.64 -15.95 -23.32
C PHE A 8 1.13 -15.30 -22.03
N MET A 9 0.65 -16.10 -21.07
CA MET A 9 0.19 -15.60 -19.78
C MET A 9 1.33 -14.94 -18.99
N PHE A 10 2.51 -15.56 -18.95
CA PHE A 10 3.67 -15.03 -18.25
C PHE A 10 4.20 -13.73 -18.89
N THR A 11 4.25 -13.70 -20.23
CA THR A 11 4.63 -12.50 -21.00
C THR A 11 3.59 -11.40 -20.83
N ALA A 12 2.30 -11.72 -20.75
CA ALA A 12 1.25 -10.75 -20.48
C ALA A 12 1.33 -10.21 -19.04
N THR A 13 1.48 -11.04 -18.01
CA THR A 13 1.64 -10.56 -16.62
C THR A 13 2.85 -9.66 -16.45
N SER A 14 3.98 -10.01 -17.08
CA SER A 14 5.18 -9.17 -17.09
C SER A 14 4.97 -7.88 -17.90
N LYS A 15 4.41 -7.96 -19.11
CA LYS A 15 4.15 -6.80 -19.99
C LYS A 15 3.16 -5.80 -19.40
N TYR A 16 2.17 -6.28 -18.65
CA TYR A 16 1.18 -5.45 -17.95
C TYR A 16 1.57 -5.12 -16.51
N LYS A 17 2.76 -5.54 -16.05
CA LYS A 17 3.27 -5.33 -14.68
C LYS A 17 2.25 -5.74 -13.61
N LEU A 18 1.55 -6.84 -13.84
CA LEU A 18 0.52 -7.32 -12.92
C LEU A 18 1.12 -7.73 -11.57
N ASP A 19 2.39 -8.10 -11.54
CA ASP A 19 3.14 -8.38 -10.31
C ASP A 19 3.24 -7.12 -9.42
N ASP A 20 3.51 -5.95 -10.01
CA ASP A 20 3.54 -4.67 -9.27
C ASP A 20 2.15 -4.33 -8.71
N VAL A 21 1.08 -4.64 -9.47
CA VAL A 21 -0.30 -4.39 -9.06
C VAL A 21 -0.71 -5.32 -7.92
N ALA A 22 -0.38 -6.61 -8.03
CA ALA A 22 -0.66 -7.62 -7.01
C ALA A 22 0.11 -7.33 -5.72
N MET A 23 1.39 -7.00 -5.83
CA MET A 23 2.24 -6.61 -4.70
C MET A 23 1.72 -5.32 -4.05
N GLY A 24 1.38 -4.32 -4.85
CA GLY A 24 0.81 -3.09 -4.35
C GLY A 24 -0.50 -3.29 -3.61
N ALA A 25 -1.37 -4.16 -4.12
CA ALA A 25 -2.64 -4.53 -3.49
C ALA A 25 -2.42 -5.27 -2.16
N LEU A 26 -1.46 -6.20 -2.11
CA LEU A 26 -1.10 -6.92 -0.89
C LEU A 26 -0.61 -5.96 0.22
N ILE A 27 0.29 -5.03 -0.12
CA ILE A 27 0.80 -4.04 0.84
C ILE A 27 -0.30 -3.11 1.32
N CYS A 28 -1.20 -2.69 0.43
CA CYS A 28 -2.37 -1.88 0.80
C CYS A 28 -3.29 -2.64 1.76
N GLU A 29 -3.55 -3.92 1.53
CA GLU A 29 -4.40 -4.75 2.38
C GLU A 29 -3.76 -5.02 3.75
N ARG A 30 -2.47 -5.31 3.80
CA ARG A 30 -1.73 -5.45 5.07
C ARG A 30 -1.78 -4.17 5.88
N THR A 31 -1.57 -3.03 5.23
CA THR A 31 -1.67 -1.72 5.88
C THR A 31 -3.08 -1.45 6.38
N ARG A 32 -4.11 -1.78 5.60
CA ARG A 32 -5.52 -1.61 6.00
C ARG A 32 -5.84 -2.39 7.27
N ARG A 33 -5.38 -3.65 7.37
CA ARG A 33 -5.55 -4.47 8.58
C ARG A 33 -4.82 -3.88 9.78
N LEU A 34 -3.62 -3.37 9.60
CA LEU A 34 -2.87 -2.70 10.67
C LEU A 34 -3.59 -1.44 11.15
N ILE A 35 -4.12 -0.61 10.25
CA ILE A 35 -4.92 0.56 10.61
C ILE A 35 -6.18 0.15 11.37
N ALA A 36 -6.89 -0.88 10.92
CA ALA A 36 -8.08 -1.38 11.59
C ALA A 36 -7.80 -1.91 13.01
N ALA A 37 -6.64 -2.55 13.22
CA ALA A 37 -6.26 -3.11 14.52
C ALA A 37 -5.73 -2.05 15.51
N ASP A 38 -4.81 -1.20 15.06
CA ASP A 38 -4.05 -0.31 15.95
C ASP A 38 -4.60 1.12 15.99
N TYR A 39 -5.42 1.49 14.99
CA TYR A 39 -5.90 2.86 14.76
C TYR A 39 -7.41 2.86 14.43
N PRO A 40 -8.28 2.30 15.29
CA PRO A 40 -9.71 2.13 15.00
C PRO A 40 -10.41 3.46 14.67
N ASN A 41 -10.02 4.55 15.34
CA ASN A 41 -10.52 5.90 15.09
C ASN A 41 -10.20 6.43 13.68
N PHE A 42 -9.13 5.91 13.06
CA PHE A 42 -8.69 6.29 11.72
C PHE A 42 -9.14 5.27 10.66
N SER A 43 -9.71 4.13 11.03
CA SER A 43 -10.11 3.07 10.08
C SER A 43 -11.08 3.53 8.98
N ALA A 44 -12.03 4.41 9.33
CA ALA A 44 -12.99 4.98 8.39
C ALA A 44 -12.44 6.22 7.66
N LEU A 45 -11.40 6.86 8.22
CA LEU A 45 -10.83 8.10 7.72
C LEU A 45 -9.65 7.87 6.78
N TRP A 46 -8.92 6.76 6.97
CA TRP A 46 -7.66 6.48 6.31
C TRP A 46 -7.79 5.25 5.40
N ALA A 47 -7.56 5.45 4.11
CA ALA A 47 -7.64 4.40 3.12
C ALA A 47 -6.33 4.27 2.33
N PRO A 48 -5.60 3.14 2.45
CA PRO A 48 -4.49 2.83 1.55
C PRO A 48 -5.01 2.67 0.12
N LEU A 49 -4.43 3.44 -0.81
CA LEU A 49 -4.90 3.50 -2.21
C LEU A 49 -3.98 2.76 -3.17
N LYS A 50 -2.68 2.98 -3.03
CA LYS A 50 -1.68 2.44 -3.95
C LYS A 50 -0.33 2.36 -3.27
N PHE A 51 0.43 1.35 -3.64
CA PHE A 51 1.84 1.24 -3.33
C PHE A 51 2.62 1.15 -4.63
N LYS A 52 3.73 1.90 -4.73
CA LYS A 52 4.61 1.88 -5.88
C LYS A 52 6.02 2.29 -5.46
N SER A 53 6.99 1.40 -5.67
CA SER A 53 8.43 1.69 -5.50
C SER A 53 8.73 2.33 -4.15
N GLY A 54 8.44 1.62 -3.06
CA GLY A 54 8.63 2.10 -1.68
C GLY A 54 7.66 3.19 -1.19
N SER A 55 6.80 3.74 -2.06
CA SER A 55 5.85 4.80 -1.72
C SER A 55 4.44 4.25 -1.48
N LEU A 56 3.92 4.40 -0.27
CA LEU A 56 2.52 4.08 0.05
C LEU A 56 1.66 5.35 0.07
N THR A 57 0.63 5.40 -0.78
CA THR A 57 -0.34 6.51 -0.77
C THR A 57 -1.54 6.15 0.11
N ILE A 58 -1.82 6.99 1.11
CA ILE A 58 -2.98 6.89 1.99
C ILE A 58 -3.85 8.12 1.79
N ARG A 59 -5.14 7.91 1.55
CA ARG A 59 -6.14 8.97 1.62
C ARG A 59 -6.51 9.18 3.08
N ALA A 60 -6.50 10.42 3.58
CA ALA A 60 -6.92 10.74 4.93
C ALA A 60 -8.03 11.82 4.92
N GLN A 61 -9.12 11.59 5.64
CA GLN A 61 -10.23 12.54 5.81
C GLN A 61 -10.23 13.15 7.23
N GLY A 62 -10.67 14.40 7.35
CA GLY A 62 -11.02 15.05 8.62
C GLY A 62 -9.89 15.23 9.65
N SER A 63 -8.63 14.96 9.29
CA SER A 63 -7.52 14.97 10.25
C SER A 63 -6.73 16.28 10.21
N SER A 64 -6.41 16.85 11.38
CA SER A 64 -5.56 18.04 11.52
C SER A 64 -4.11 17.74 11.10
N GLY A 65 -3.38 18.72 10.55
CA GLY A 65 -2.08 18.49 9.92
C GLY A 65 -0.98 17.94 10.85
N ALA A 66 -0.95 18.37 12.11
CA ALA A 66 0.08 17.96 13.08
C ALA A 66 -0.16 16.55 13.63
N GLU A 67 -1.41 16.21 13.92
CA GLU A 67 -1.80 14.89 14.42
C GLU A 67 -1.60 13.82 13.33
N LEU A 68 -1.96 14.14 12.09
CA LEU A 68 -1.67 13.30 10.93
C LEU A 68 -0.19 12.95 10.81
N PHE A 69 0.69 13.93 11.00
CA PHE A 69 2.13 13.75 10.82
C PHE A 69 2.70 12.74 11.82
N MET A 70 2.40 12.90 13.11
CA MET A 70 2.87 12.01 14.18
C MET A 70 2.35 10.58 13.99
N GLN A 71 1.07 10.44 13.66
CA GLN A 71 0.45 9.13 13.44
C GLN A 71 0.98 8.47 12.17
N THR A 72 1.26 9.23 11.11
CA THR A 72 1.85 8.72 9.86
C THR A 72 3.27 8.18 10.09
N GLN A 73 4.09 8.88 10.88
CA GLN A 73 5.44 8.41 11.20
C GLN A 73 5.41 7.11 12.02
N THR A 74 4.52 7.03 13.01
CA THR A 74 4.34 5.82 13.83
C THR A 74 3.85 4.65 12.97
N LEU A 75 2.91 4.92 12.07
CA LEU A 75 2.39 3.94 11.12
C LEU A 75 3.50 3.41 10.19
N LEU A 76 4.36 4.30 9.66
CA LEU A 76 5.48 3.90 8.80
C LEU A 76 6.41 2.92 9.50
N LEU A 77 6.82 3.21 10.74
CA LEU A 77 7.69 2.33 11.52
C LEU A 77 7.07 0.94 11.74
N LYS A 78 5.76 0.89 12.04
CA LYS A 78 5.04 -0.37 12.19
C LYS A 78 4.96 -1.15 10.88
N ILE A 79 4.69 -0.49 9.76
CA ILE A 79 4.66 -1.13 8.45
C ILE A 79 6.05 -1.66 8.08
N GLN A 80 7.12 -0.93 8.38
CA GLN A 80 8.50 -1.37 8.15
C GLN A 80 8.90 -2.58 9.01
N ALA A 81 8.26 -2.77 10.16
CA ALA A 81 8.45 -3.94 11.01
C ALA A 81 7.65 -5.17 10.53
N LEU A 82 6.74 -5.03 9.56
CA LEU A 82 6.04 -6.16 8.95
C LEU A 82 6.94 -6.89 7.96
N ASP A 83 6.76 -8.21 7.89
CA ASP A 83 7.35 -9.06 6.85
C ASP A 83 6.61 -8.83 5.52
N LEU A 84 7.04 -7.80 4.80
CA LEU A 84 6.49 -7.39 3.50
C LEU A 84 7.47 -7.73 2.37
N PRO A 85 6.96 -8.11 1.18
CA PRO A 85 7.81 -8.44 0.04
C PRO A 85 8.59 -7.23 -0.49
N GLU A 86 8.10 -6.01 -0.25
CA GLU A 86 8.81 -4.77 -0.54
C GLU A 86 8.68 -3.82 0.64
N LYS A 87 9.77 -3.11 0.96
CA LYS A 87 9.80 -2.16 2.07
C LYS A 87 9.01 -0.90 1.72
N VAL A 88 8.18 -0.44 2.65
CA VAL A 88 7.59 0.90 2.57
C VAL A 88 8.58 1.90 3.14
N GLU A 89 9.09 2.78 2.29
CA GLU A 89 10.09 3.78 2.66
C GLU A 89 9.44 5.08 3.14
N HIS A 90 8.31 5.46 2.53
CA HIS A 90 7.59 6.67 2.89
C HIS A 90 6.08 6.54 2.63
N ILE A 91 5.31 7.29 3.43
CA ILE A 91 3.86 7.39 3.28
C ILE A 91 3.52 8.77 2.71
N LYS A 92 2.77 8.78 1.62
CA LYS A 92 2.19 9.98 1.03
C LYS A 92 0.73 10.11 1.44
N ILE A 93 0.41 11.16 2.18
CA ILE A 93 -0.97 11.49 2.55
C ILE A 93 -1.62 12.34 1.46
N VAL A 94 -2.81 11.92 0.99
CA VAL A 94 -3.68 12.71 0.12
C VAL A 94 -4.90 13.10 0.94
N LYS A 95 -5.03 14.40 1.26
CA LYS A 95 -6.20 14.94 1.97
C LYS A 95 -7.38 15.10 1.01
N VAL A 96 -8.57 14.79 1.52
CA VAL A 96 -9.87 15.03 0.86
C VAL A 96 -10.75 15.80 1.82
#